data_AF-A0A7I8VAS5-F1
#
_entry.id   AF-A0A7I8VAS5-F1
#
_cell.length_a   1.000
_cell.length_b   1.000
_cell.length_c   1.000
_cell.angle_alpha   90.00
_cell.angle_beta   90.00
_cell.angle_gamma   90.00
#
_symmetry.space_group_name_H-M   'P 1'
#
loop_
_entity.id
_entity.type
_entity.pdbx_description
1 polymer ?
#
loop_
_entity_poly.entity_id
_entity_poly.type
_entity_poly.pdbx_seq_one_letter_code
_entity_poly.pdbx_strand_id
1 'polypeptide(L)'
;MMNIVSGSYYKKDKRCFTTIKPNPGKGLILTIRRLHMRSGFWFDVGRCSRYDYVIVKGARTWGFCGSGSDLKYDIFSEPSSGEITIEFNTIDRPTIWRYEGFYFIITEYSLSSFKNSFECKRQDRFISDSVKCDGYNNCGDKSDEGFAWGAKCKLSTPAIIGIAIGGVILLILIVGTIALCCKKSSSRKEVPTTTHVYATPQPVQQPGAYQQPGAYQQPGTYPPPGTQPYYNQSAPPYSN
;
A
#
# COMPACT_ATOMS: atom_id res chain seq x y z
N MET A 1 8.94 -6.32 17.93
CA MET A 1 7.73 -6.05 17.14
C MET A 1 6.56 -6.75 17.81
N MET A 2 5.42 -6.09 17.92
CA MET A 2 4.15 -6.66 18.38
C MET A 2 3.07 -6.39 17.34
N ASN A 3 2.24 -7.40 17.10
CA ASN A 3 1.13 -7.34 16.15
C ASN A 3 -0.19 -7.30 16.92
N ILE A 4 -1.06 -6.34 16.60
CA ILE A 4 -2.39 -6.25 17.20
C ILE A 4 -3.44 -6.41 16.12
N VAL A 5 -4.26 -7.44 16.28
CA VAL A 5 -5.30 -7.83 15.32
C VAL A 5 -6.63 -7.87 16.05
N SER A 6 -7.68 -7.33 15.43
CA SER A 6 -9.04 -7.35 15.98
C SER A 6 -9.76 -8.71 15.85
N GLY A 7 -9.13 -9.73 15.25
CA GLY A 7 -9.72 -11.03 14.92
C GLY A 7 -10.21 -11.14 13.47
N SER A 8 -10.83 -12.26 13.09
CA SER A 8 -11.37 -12.47 11.74
C SER A 8 -12.61 -11.62 11.46
N TYR A 9 -13.48 -11.40 12.45
CA TYR A 9 -14.53 -10.38 12.43
C TYR A 9 -14.78 -9.87 13.85
N TYR A 10 -14.95 -8.56 14.03
CA TYR A 10 -15.18 -7.99 15.36
C TYR A 10 -16.65 -8.05 15.80
N LYS A 11 -16.86 -8.12 17.12
CA LYS A 11 -18.19 -8.08 17.74
C LYS A 11 -18.73 -6.65 17.82
N LYS A 12 -20.05 -6.51 17.67
CA LYS A 12 -20.79 -5.26 17.88
C LYS A 12 -20.95 -4.97 19.38
N ASP A 13 -21.26 -3.72 19.70
CA ASP A 13 -21.46 -3.23 21.06
C ASP A 13 -20.28 -3.58 21.98
N LYS A 14 -19.09 -3.20 21.54
CA LYS A 14 -17.85 -3.40 22.30
C LYS A 14 -17.09 -2.10 22.40
N ARG A 15 -16.59 -1.86 23.60
CA ARG A 15 -15.62 -0.82 23.88
C ARG A 15 -14.43 -1.47 24.58
N CYS A 16 -13.30 -1.49 23.90
CA CYS A 16 -12.08 -2.13 24.36
C CYS A 16 -10.98 -1.08 24.48
N PHE A 17 -10.14 -1.22 25.50
CA PHE A 17 -8.98 -0.38 25.70
C PHE A 17 -7.76 -1.28 25.85
N THR A 18 -6.66 -0.90 25.22
CA THR A 18 -5.36 -1.53 25.47
C THR A 18 -4.29 -0.46 25.52
N THR A 19 -3.36 -0.59 26.46
CA THR A 19 -2.24 0.32 26.63
C THR A 19 -0.97 -0.50 26.52
N ILE A 20 -0.05 0.00 25.71
CA ILE A 20 1.17 -0.69 25.33
C ILE A 20 2.32 0.17 25.78
N LYS A 21 3.18 -0.41 26.60
CA LYS A 21 4.31 0.27 27.20
C LYS A 21 5.61 -0.27 26.58
N PRO A 22 6.51 0.59 26.11
CA PRO A 22 7.82 0.18 25.65
C PRO A 22 8.70 -0.13 26.86
N ASN A 23 9.85 -0.74 26.57
CA ASN A 23 10.95 -0.79 27.51
C ASN A 23 11.38 0.62 27.96
N PRO A 24 11.91 0.78 29.20
CA PRO A 24 12.39 2.07 29.69
C PRO A 24 13.38 2.74 28.73
N GLY A 25 13.18 4.05 28.49
CA GLY A 25 14.03 4.85 27.60
C GLY A 25 13.76 4.68 26.10
N LYS A 26 12.73 3.90 25.72
CA LYS A 26 12.31 3.72 24.33
C LYS A 26 10.94 4.36 24.06
N GLY A 27 10.67 4.66 22.81
CA GLY A 27 9.34 5.02 22.31
C GLY A 27 8.72 3.90 21.47
N LEU A 28 7.49 4.10 21.02
CA LEU A 28 6.76 3.20 20.13
C LEU A 28 6.41 3.89 18.81
N ILE A 29 6.53 3.16 17.71
CA ILE A 29 6.02 3.47 16.38
C ILE A 29 4.84 2.53 16.15
N LEU A 30 3.67 3.07 15.82
CA LEU A 30 2.51 2.31 15.39
C LEU A 30 2.23 2.59 13.92
N THR A 31 2.22 1.52 13.12
CA THR A 31 1.94 1.52 11.69
C THR A 31 0.62 0.80 11.42
N ILE A 32 -0.25 1.39 10.60
CA ILE A 32 -1.56 0.82 10.25
C ILE A 32 -1.45 0.06 8.93
N ARG A 33 -1.52 -1.28 8.99
CA ARG A 33 -1.49 -2.13 7.79
C ARG A 33 -2.86 -2.27 7.17
N ARG A 34 -3.87 -2.46 8.00
CA ARG A 34 -5.23 -2.64 7.54
C ARG A 34 -6.20 -1.99 8.51
N LEU A 35 -7.16 -1.29 7.94
CA LEU A 35 -8.35 -0.81 8.60
C LEU A 35 -9.52 -1.30 7.76
N HIS A 36 -10.41 -2.08 8.34
CA HIS A 36 -11.62 -2.57 7.71
C HIS A 36 -12.72 -2.49 8.75
N MET A 37 -13.21 -1.27 8.95
CA MET A 37 -14.21 -0.93 9.93
C MET A 37 -15.45 -0.36 9.27
N ARG A 38 -16.57 -0.46 9.97
CA ARG A 38 -17.82 0.13 9.51
C ARG A 38 -17.72 1.66 9.54
N SER A 39 -17.77 2.30 8.38
CA SER A 39 -17.94 3.76 8.24
C SER A 39 -18.95 4.10 7.15
N GLY A 40 -19.24 5.39 6.99
CA GLY A 40 -19.76 5.92 5.74
C GLY A 40 -18.73 5.80 4.62
N PHE A 41 -19.12 6.14 3.38
CA PHE A 41 -18.18 6.25 2.27
C PHE A 41 -16.96 7.09 2.72
N TRP A 42 -15.76 6.52 2.63
CA TRP A 42 -14.44 7.13 2.91
C TRP A 42 -13.87 7.01 4.33
N PHE A 43 -12.54 6.88 4.38
CA PHE A 43 -11.70 6.99 5.56
C PHE A 43 -11.73 8.42 6.09
N ASP A 44 -12.11 8.60 7.35
CA ASP A 44 -12.18 9.91 8.00
C ASP A 44 -11.31 9.92 9.25
N VAL A 45 -10.54 11.01 9.42
CA VAL A 45 -9.71 11.22 10.61
C VAL A 45 -10.43 12.24 11.50
N GLY A 46 -10.79 11.83 12.71
CA GLY A 46 -11.36 12.72 13.73
C GLY A 46 -12.87 12.90 13.73
N ARG A 47 -13.62 12.42 12.72
CA ARG A 47 -15.11 12.45 12.70
C ARG A 47 -15.78 11.09 12.75
N CYS A 48 -15.30 10.22 13.64
CA CYS A 48 -15.78 8.84 13.73
C CYS A 48 -16.93 8.60 14.72
N SER A 49 -17.51 9.65 15.32
CA SER A 49 -18.49 9.52 16.42
C SER A 49 -19.80 8.80 16.08
N ARG A 50 -20.14 8.67 14.79
CA ARG A 50 -21.35 7.96 14.31
C ARG A 50 -21.08 6.52 13.85
N TYR A 51 -19.81 6.11 13.87
CA TYR A 51 -19.33 4.88 13.26
C TYR A 51 -18.56 4.02 14.25
N ASP A 52 -18.15 2.84 13.80
CA ASP A 52 -17.19 2.05 14.56
C ASP A 52 -15.83 2.74 14.38
N TYR A 53 -15.06 2.86 15.45
CA TYR A 53 -13.81 3.62 15.41
C TYR A 53 -12.70 3.00 16.25
N VAL A 54 -11.48 3.37 15.91
CA VAL A 54 -10.30 3.17 16.73
C VAL A 54 -9.67 4.53 17.00
N ILE A 55 -9.48 4.87 18.26
CA ILE A 55 -8.69 6.03 18.68
C ILE A 55 -7.34 5.52 19.14
N VAL A 56 -6.26 6.08 18.60
CA VAL A 56 -4.89 5.82 19.04
C VAL A 56 -4.37 7.08 19.71
N LYS A 57 -3.99 6.96 20.99
CA LYS A 57 -3.44 8.01 21.83
C LYS A 57 -1.95 7.73 22.03
N GLY A 58 -1.10 8.54 21.40
CA GLY A 58 0.36 8.56 21.61
C GLY A 58 0.81 10.00 21.87
N ALA A 59 1.85 10.47 21.18
CA ALA A 59 2.25 11.89 21.18
C ALA A 59 1.12 12.81 20.67
N ARG A 60 0.27 12.28 19.78
CA ARG A 60 -0.96 12.90 19.31
C ARG A 60 -2.10 11.90 19.39
N THR A 61 -3.33 12.40 19.44
CA THR A 61 -4.54 11.58 19.37
C THR A 61 -5.02 11.52 17.93
N TRP A 62 -5.23 10.30 17.43
CA TRP A 62 -5.74 10.03 16.09
C TRP A 62 -6.99 9.17 16.19
N GLY A 63 -8.05 9.53 15.46
CA GLY A 63 -9.26 8.73 15.35
C GLY A 63 -9.38 8.15 13.94
N PHE A 64 -9.63 6.86 13.83
CA PHE A 64 -9.74 6.12 12.59
C PHE A 64 -11.08 5.43 12.49
N CYS A 65 -11.70 5.49 11.31
CA CYS A 65 -12.86 4.70 10.95
C CYS A 65 -12.83 4.40 9.44
N GLY A 66 -13.54 3.35 9.05
CA GLY A 66 -13.70 2.95 7.66
C GLY A 66 -12.69 1.94 7.16
N SER A 67 -12.52 1.92 5.83
CA SER A 67 -11.75 0.90 5.13
C SER A 67 -10.55 1.51 4.41
N GLY A 68 -9.38 0.90 4.59
CA GLY A 68 -8.13 1.28 3.96
C GLY A 68 -7.02 0.28 4.27
N SER A 69 -5.98 0.29 3.46
CA SER A 69 -4.80 -0.56 3.61
C SER A 69 -3.55 0.27 3.38
N ASP A 70 -2.48 -0.06 4.08
CA ASP A 70 -1.18 0.63 4.00
C ASP A 70 -1.32 2.15 4.14
N LEU A 71 -2.05 2.56 5.18
CA LEU A 71 -2.27 3.96 5.47
C LEU A 71 -0.94 4.62 5.85
N LYS A 72 -0.62 5.72 5.19
CA LYS A 72 0.63 6.49 5.41
C LYS A 72 0.51 7.41 6.62
N TYR A 73 0.13 6.85 7.77
CA TYR A 73 0.13 7.56 9.04
C TYR A 73 1.06 6.83 9.99
N ASP A 74 2.11 7.54 10.37
CA ASP A 74 3.02 7.06 11.38
C ASP A 74 2.61 7.70 12.71
N ILE A 75 2.20 6.86 13.66
CA ILE A 75 1.81 7.31 14.99
C ILE A 75 2.94 6.97 15.94
N PHE A 76 3.42 7.95 16.68
CA PHE A 76 4.54 7.79 17.59
C PHE A 76 4.09 8.08 19.02
N SER A 77 4.66 7.38 20.00
CA SER A 77 4.71 7.86 21.39
C SER A 77 6.02 8.62 21.61
N GLU A 78 6.01 9.62 22.49
CA GLU A 78 7.25 10.25 22.92
C GLU A 78 8.03 9.29 23.84
N PRO A 79 9.37 9.29 23.83
CA PRO A 79 10.15 8.43 24.74
C PRO A 79 9.94 8.75 26.23
N SER A 80 9.46 9.96 26.54
CA SER A 80 9.17 10.44 27.89
C SER A 80 7.92 9.80 28.50
N SER A 81 6.84 9.65 27.73
CA SER A 81 5.62 8.93 28.15
C SER A 81 5.66 7.45 27.80
N GLY A 82 6.32 7.11 26.70
CA GLY A 82 6.55 5.78 26.15
C GLY A 82 5.29 5.11 25.60
N GLU A 83 4.13 5.30 26.21
CA GLU A 83 2.97 4.45 25.97
C GLU A 83 2.08 4.86 24.78
N ILE A 84 1.47 3.86 24.15
CA ILE A 84 0.38 4.04 23.19
C ILE A 84 -0.87 3.40 23.77
N THR A 85 -1.96 4.16 23.85
CA THR A 85 -3.28 3.64 24.21
C THR A 85 -4.17 3.56 22.99
N ILE A 86 -4.75 2.39 22.76
CA ILE A 86 -5.69 2.12 21.68
C ILE A 86 -7.07 1.92 22.30
N GLU A 87 -8.02 2.73 21.87
CA GLU A 87 -9.43 2.62 22.22
C GLU A 87 -10.20 2.17 20.98
N PHE A 88 -10.80 0.99 21.05
CA PHE A 88 -11.64 0.44 19.99
C PHE A 88 -13.09 0.47 20.44
N ASN A 89 -13.96 1.05 19.61
CA ASN A 89 -15.37 1.20 19.93
C ASN A 89 -16.24 0.80 18.73
N THR A 90 -17.21 -0.07 18.97
CA THR A 90 -18.22 -0.50 18.00
C THR A 90 -19.59 -0.20 18.55
N ILE A 91 -20.50 0.26 17.70
CA ILE A 91 -21.88 0.56 18.11
C ILE A 91 -22.82 -0.58 17.73
N ASP A 92 -23.89 -0.75 18.49
CA ASP A 92 -24.93 -1.71 18.14
C ASP A 92 -25.79 -1.17 16.99
N ARG A 93 -25.46 -1.58 15.77
CA ARG A 93 -26.33 -1.35 14.61
C ARG A 93 -26.52 -2.64 13.80
N PRO A 94 -27.75 -2.89 13.32
CA PRO A 94 -27.99 -3.95 12.37
C PRO A 94 -27.21 -3.64 11.09
N THR A 95 -26.37 -4.57 10.67
CA THR A 95 -25.61 -4.53 9.41
C THR A 95 -25.46 -5.96 8.95
N ILE A 96 -25.66 -6.19 7.66
CA ILE A 96 -25.44 -7.47 6.98
C ILE A 96 -23.95 -7.73 6.73
N TRP A 97 -23.14 -6.67 6.71
CA TRP A 97 -21.72 -6.73 6.41
C TRP A 97 -20.93 -7.11 7.65
N ARG A 98 -19.92 -7.95 7.46
CA ARG A 98 -18.93 -8.31 8.46
C ARG A 98 -17.64 -7.53 8.19
N TYR A 99 -17.07 -6.97 9.26
CA TYR A 99 -15.89 -6.13 9.21
C TYR A 99 -14.77 -6.80 10.00
N GLU A 100 -13.56 -6.79 9.45
CA GLU A 100 -12.40 -7.49 10.02
C GLU A 100 -11.70 -6.67 11.12
N GLY A 101 -11.98 -5.37 11.20
CA GLY A 101 -11.45 -4.49 12.23
C GLY A 101 -10.15 -3.84 11.80
N PHE A 102 -9.06 -4.09 12.52
CA PHE A 102 -7.79 -3.44 12.25
C PHE A 102 -6.61 -4.39 12.44
N TYR A 103 -5.52 -4.07 11.75
CA TYR A 103 -4.22 -4.71 11.90
C TYR A 103 -3.14 -3.64 12.08
N PHE A 104 -2.61 -3.56 13.29
CA PHE A 104 -1.52 -2.65 13.65
C PHE A 104 -0.23 -3.40 13.90
N ILE A 105 0.86 -2.75 13.52
CA ILE A 105 2.22 -3.19 13.81
C ILE A 105 2.83 -2.15 14.73
N ILE A 106 3.41 -2.62 15.82
CA ILE A 106 4.02 -1.77 16.83
C ILE A 106 5.48 -2.14 16.99
N THR A 107 6.33 -1.13 16.83
CA THR A 107 7.78 -1.27 16.85
C THR A 107 8.38 -0.32 17.88
N GLU A 108 9.24 -0.85 18.74
CA GLU A 108 10.00 -0.02 19.67
C GLU A 108 11.11 0.71 18.92
N TYR A 109 11.36 1.97 19.31
CA TYR A 109 12.49 2.75 18.82
C TYR A 109 13.25 3.42 19.96
N SER A 110 14.50 3.78 19.70
CA SER A 110 15.38 4.56 20.57
C SER A 110 15.77 5.87 19.88
N LEU A 111 16.08 6.91 20.65
CA LEU A 111 16.69 8.16 20.13
C LEU A 111 18.21 8.07 20.00
N SER A 112 18.84 7.08 20.65
CA SER A 112 20.27 6.83 20.58
C SER A 112 20.55 5.51 19.88
N SER A 113 21.65 5.47 19.11
CA SER A 113 22.16 4.24 18.52
C SER A 113 22.49 3.20 19.59
N PHE A 114 22.29 1.93 19.25
CA PHE A 114 22.63 0.81 20.13
C PHE A 114 23.17 -0.37 19.31
N LYS A 115 23.74 -1.36 19.98
CA LYS A 115 24.27 -2.55 19.29
C LYS A 115 23.15 -3.24 18.50
N ASN A 116 23.38 -3.50 17.21
CA ASN A 116 22.38 -4.07 16.30
C ASN A 116 21.12 -3.18 16.19
N SER A 117 21.32 -1.87 16.03
CA SER A 117 20.27 -0.93 15.68
C SER A 117 20.35 -0.50 14.22
N PHE A 118 19.21 -0.20 13.63
CA PHE A 118 19.08 0.42 12.32
C PHE A 118 18.52 1.83 12.47
N GLU A 119 19.14 2.80 11.81
CA GLU A 119 18.71 4.19 11.81
C GLU A 119 17.66 4.46 10.73
N CYS A 120 16.49 4.92 11.17
CA CYS A 120 15.42 5.37 10.30
C CYS A 120 15.77 6.72 9.68
N LYS A 121 15.72 6.80 8.36
CA LYS A 121 16.36 7.88 7.60
C LYS A 121 15.84 9.28 7.88
N ARG A 122 14.53 9.46 8.08
CA ARG A 122 13.91 10.81 8.15
C ARG A 122 13.69 11.34 9.57
N GLN A 123 14.15 10.63 10.58
CA GLN A 123 13.47 10.66 11.86
C GLN A 123 14.38 10.59 13.10
N ASP A 124 15.70 10.45 12.93
CA ASP A 124 16.68 10.29 14.01
C ASP A 124 16.26 9.23 15.03
N ARG A 125 15.71 8.12 14.53
CA ARG A 125 15.18 7.01 15.32
C ARG A 125 15.93 5.73 15.01
N PHE A 126 16.19 4.95 16.04
CA PHE A 126 16.88 3.68 15.94
C PHE A 126 15.93 2.53 16.29
N ILE A 127 15.68 1.63 15.34
CA ILE A 127 14.92 0.40 15.56
C ILE A 127 15.88 -0.79 15.66
N SER A 128 15.38 -1.96 16.07
CA SER A 128 16.22 -3.16 16.11
C SER A 128 16.58 -3.65 14.70
N ASP A 129 17.81 -4.11 14.49
CA ASP A 129 18.24 -4.69 13.21
C ASP A 129 17.42 -5.92 12.80
N SER A 130 16.79 -6.60 13.78
CA SER A 130 15.99 -7.81 13.57
C SER A 130 14.63 -7.55 12.91
N VAL A 131 14.17 -6.30 12.88
CA VAL A 131 12.91 -5.90 12.23
C VAL A 131 13.16 -5.19 10.90
N LYS A 132 14.39 -5.26 10.37
CA LYS A 132 14.64 -4.84 8.99
C LYS A 132 14.16 -5.90 8.03
N CYS A 133 13.69 -5.47 6.87
CA CYS A 133 13.41 -6.34 5.73
C CYS A 133 12.41 -7.46 6.08
N ASP A 134 11.50 -7.18 7.01
CA ASP A 134 10.48 -8.11 7.47
C ASP A 134 9.16 -7.95 6.71
N GLY A 135 9.14 -7.06 5.71
CA GLY A 135 7.97 -6.73 4.89
C GLY A 135 7.07 -5.68 5.53
N TYR A 136 7.47 -5.10 6.66
CA TYR A 136 6.71 -4.10 7.40
C TYR A 136 7.44 -2.77 7.47
N ASN A 137 6.68 -1.68 7.52
CA ASN A 137 7.23 -0.34 7.60
C ASN A 137 7.44 0.04 9.06
N ASN A 138 8.55 -0.42 9.65
CA ASN A 138 8.88 -0.21 11.05
C ASN A 138 9.38 1.20 11.33
N CYS A 139 10.01 1.83 10.34
CA CYS A 139 10.45 3.22 10.46
C CYS A 139 9.36 4.24 10.14
N GLY A 140 8.18 3.84 9.65
CA GLY A 140 7.17 4.75 9.12
C GLY A 140 7.52 5.37 7.76
N ASP A 141 8.79 5.47 7.41
CA ASP A 141 9.28 6.04 6.16
C ASP A 141 9.76 5.01 5.10
N LYS A 142 9.60 3.71 5.39
CA LYS A 142 10.04 2.52 4.64
C LYS A 142 11.55 2.42 4.43
N SER A 143 12.36 3.12 5.22
CA SER A 143 13.82 3.04 5.11
C SER A 143 14.37 1.67 5.54
N ASP A 144 13.67 0.98 6.43
CA ASP A 144 13.99 -0.37 6.93
C ASP A 144 13.75 -1.50 5.91
N GLU A 145 12.99 -1.22 4.85
CA GLU A 145 12.62 -2.20 3.80
C GLU A 145 13.37 -1.94 2.47
N GLY A 146 14.12 -0.84 2.38
CA GLY A 146 14.71 -0.37 1.13
C GLY A 146 16.21 -0.67 0.99
N PHE A 147 16.61 -1.21 -0.17
CA PHE A 147 18.04 -1.37 -0.49
C PHE A 147 18.77 -0.03 -0.57
N ALA A 148 18.11 1.02 -1.10
CA ALA A 148 18.67 2.36 -1.27
C ALA A 148 19.06 3.04 0.05
N TRP A 149 18.60 2.54 1.20
CA TRP A 149 18.71 3.20 2.50
C TRP A 149 19.56 2.42 3.50
N GLY A 150 20.39 1.50 3.03
CA GLY A 150 21.34 0.79 3.89
C GLY A 150 20.75 -0.36 4.69
N ALA A 151 19.44 -0.63 4.60
CA ALA A 151 18.83 -1.81 5.21
C ALA A 151 19.41 -3.13 4.65
N LYS A 152 19.96 -3.08 3.42
CA LYS A 152 20.60 -4.21 2.72
C LYS A 152 19.72 -5.45 2.72
N CYS A 153 18.42 -5.26 2.46
CA CYS A 153 17.46 -6.35 2.37
C CYS A 153 17.91 -7.36 1.32
N LYS A 154 18.33 -8.53 1.80
CA LYS A 154 18.58 -9.68 0.94
C LYS A 154 17.21 -10.17 0.47
N LEU A 155 17.11 -10.53 -0.81
CA LEU A 155 15.97 -11.31 -1.27
C LEU A 155 15.81 -12.52 -0.34
N SER A 156 14.57 -12.80 0.08
CA SER A 156 14.31 -13.97 0.92
C SER A 156 14.85 -15.21 0.20
N THR A 157 15.49 -16.12 0.93
CA THR A 157 15.96 -17.40 0.38
C THR A 157 14.92 -18.09 -0.51
N PRO A 158 13.62 -18.16 -0.14
CA PRO A 158 12.61 -18.72 -1.03
C PRO A 158 12.38 -17.91 -2.31
N ALA A 159 12.47 -16.57 -2.28
CA ALA A 159 12.40 -15.77 -3.51
C ALA A 159 13.60 -16.05 -4.43
N ILE A 160 14.81 -16.18 -3.88
CA ILE A 160 16.01 -16.54 -4.65
C ILE A 160 15.83 -17.92 -5.31
N ILE A 161 15.39 -18.92 -4.54
CA ILE A 161 15.12 -20.28 -5.05
C ILE A 161 14.03 -20.26 -6.13
N GLY A 162 12.95 -19.51 -5.91
CA GLY A 162 11.86 -19.37 -6.86
C GLY A 162 12.31 -18.76 -8.19
N ILE A 163 13.14 -17.70 -8.14
CA ILE A 163 13.71 -17.07 -9.34
C ILE A 163 14.64 -18.04 -10.06
N ALA A 164 15.48 -18.79 -9.33
CA ALA A 164 16.40 -19.76 -9.92
C ALA A 164 15.65 -20.89 -10.65
N ILE A 165 14.67 -21.53 -9.99
CA ILE A 165 13.88 -22.62 -10.58
C ILE A 165 13.02 -22.09 -11.74
N GLY A 166 12.35 -20.95 -11.55
CA GLY A 166 11.55 -20.31 -12.59
C GLY A 166 12.37 -19.95 -13.82
N GLY A 167 13.58 -19.43 -13.62
CA GLY A 167 14.53 -19.12 -14.71
C GLY A 167 14.96 -20.36 -15.49
N VAL A 168 15.27 -21.47 -14.81
CA VAL A 168 15.64 -22.73 -15.47
C VAL A 168 14.48 -23.30 -16.29
N ILE A 169 13.26 -23.33 -15.74
CA ILE A 169 12.07 -23.81 -16.45
C ILE A 169 11.79 -22.93 -17.68
N LEU A 170 11.84 -21.60 -17.53
CA LEU A 170 11.65 -20.66 -18.64
C LEU A 170 12.70 -20.89 -19.75
N LEU A 171 13.96 -21.13 -19.37
CA LEU A 171 15.04 -21.40 -20.31
C LEU A 171 14.82 -22.73 -21.07
N ILE A 172 14.37 -23.78 -20.38
CA ILE A 172 14.01 -25.07 -21.01
C ILE A 172 12.87 -24.89 -22.02
N LEU A 173 11.84 -24.10 -21.68
CA LEU A 173 10.74 -23.82 -22.60
C LEU A 173 11.20 -23.03 -23.83
N ILE A 174 12.08 -22.04 -23.66
CA ILE A 174 12.66 -21.27 -24.77
C ILE A 174 13.49 -22.19 -25.69
N VAL A 175 14.37 -23.02 -25.12
CA VAL A 175 15.18 -23.96 -25.92
C VAL A 175 14.29 -25.00 -26.61
N GLY A 176 13.28 -25.54 -25.91
CA GLY A 176 12.33 -26.50 -26.45
C GLY A 176 11.51 -25.93 -27.61
N THR A 177 11.02 -24.69 -27.47
CA THR A 177 10.30 -24.00 -28.56
C THR A 177 11.19 -23.74 -29.77
N ILE A 178 12.43 -23.27 -29.57
CA ILE A 178 13.40 -23.10 -30.66
C ILE A 178 13.65 -24.45 -31.36
N ALA A 179 13.91 -25.52 -30.61
CA ALA A 179 14.18 -26.84 -31.16
C ALA A 179 12.98 -27.39 -31.98
N LEU A 180 11.75 -27.19 -31.49
CA LEU A 180 10.53 -27.58 -32.22
C LEU A 180 10.34 -26.75 -33.50
N CYS A 181 10.60 -25.45 -33.46
CA CYS A 181 10.56 -24.57 -34.64
C CYS A 181 11.61 -24.97 -35.68
N CYS A 182 12.84 -25.27 -35.25
CA CYS A 182 13.92 -25.74 -36.14
C CYS A 182 13.60 -27.11 -36.75
N LYS A 183 13.00 -28.04 -35.99
CA LYS A 183 12.64 -29.38 -36.49
C LYS A 183 11.51 -29.32 -37.53
N LYS A 184 10.54 -28.42 -37.36
CA LYS A 184 9.41 -28.23 -38.30
C LYS A 184 9.85 -27.62 -39.64
N SER A 185 10.88 -26.77 -39.65
CA SER A 185 11.43 -26.17 -40.88
C SER A 185 12.10 -27.20 -41.79
N SER A 186 12.76 -28.22 -41.23
CA SER A 186 13.50 -29.18 -42.05
C SER A 186 12.63 -30.23 -42.75
N SER A 187 11.36 -30.40 -42.36
CA SER A 187 10.42 -31.34 -43.00
C SER A 187 9.64 -30.76 -44.17
N ARG A 188 9.75 -29.46 -44.49
CA ARG A 188 9.17 -28.88 -45.71
C ARG A 188 10.23 -28.79 -46.81
N LYS A 189 10.64 -29.95 -47.33
CA LYS A 189 11.22 -30.09 -48.68
C LYS A 189 10.22 -30.76 -49.62
N GLU A 190 8.95 -30.38 -49.54
CA GLU A 190 8.03 -30.65 -50.64
C GLU A 190 8.19 -29.54 -51.67
N VAL A 191 8.60 -29.95 -52.87
CA VAL A 191 8.72 -29.13 -54.07
C VAL A 191 7.41 -28.36 -54.28
N PRO A 192 7.44 -27.04 -54.54
CA PRO A 192 6.23 -26.32 -54.91
C PRO A 192 5.71 -26.89 -56.21
N THR A 193 4.62 -27.67 -56.16
CA THR A 193 3.82 -27.95 -57.36
C THR A 193 3.17 -26.64 -57.77
N THR A 194 3.68 -26.05 -58.84
CA THR A 194 3.10 -24.90 -59.53
C THR A 194 1.72 -25.29 -60.07
N THR A 195 0.66 -25.07 -59.28
CA THR A 195 -0.70 -25.07 -59.81
C THR A 195 -0.96 -23.71 -60.42
N HIS A 196 -0.95 -23.64 -61.76
CA HIS A 196 -1.45 -22.50 -62.52
C HIS A 196 -2.95 -22.34 -62.26
N VAL A 197 -3.33 -21.42 -61.37
CA VAL A 197 -4.70 -20.95 -61.24
C VAL A 197 -4.91 -19.87 -62.28
N TYR A 198 -5.71 -20.17 -63.31
CA TYR A 198 -6.22 -19.17 -64.23
C TYR A 198 -7.09 -18.18 -63.45
N ALA A 199 -6.71 -16.91 -63.48
CA ALA A 199 -7.48 -15.83 -62.89
C ALA A 199 -8.76 -15.61 -63.70
N THR A 200 -9.92 -15.86 -63.09
CA THR A 200 -11.20 -15.34 -63.58
C THR A 200 -11.30 -13.87 -63.15
N PRO A 201 -11.52 -12.92 -64.07
CA PRO A 201 -11.67 -11.50 -63.71
C PRO A 201 -12.93 -11.31 -62.87
N GLN A 202 -12.76 -10.89 -61.60
CA GLN A 202 -13.87 -10.40 -60.80
C GLN A 202 -14.14 -8.91 -61.10
N PRO A 203 -15.41 -8.50 -61.15
CA PRO A 203 -15.78 -7.10 -61.32
C PRO A 203 -15.32 -6.24 -60.14
N VAL A 204 -14.75 -5.09 -60.48
CA VAL A 204 -14.28 -4.04 -59.56
C VAL A 204 -15.48 -3.50 -58.76
N GLN A 205 -15.58 -3.86 -57.48
CA GLN A 205 -16.45 -3.15 -56.55
C GLN A 205 -15.71 -1.94 -55.98
N GLN A 206 -16.30 -0.77 -56.20
CA GLN A 206 -15.83 0.54 -55.76
C GLN A 206 -15.66 0.60 -54.23
N PRO A 207 -14.61 1.25 -53.71
CA PRO A 207 -14.46 1.49 -52.27
C PRO A 207 -15.56 2.42 -51.77
N GLY A 208 -16.41 1.90 -50.88
CA GLY A 208 -17.33 2.70 -50.08
C GLY A 208 -16.54 3.68 -49.21
N ALA A 209 -16.92 4.95 -49.30
CA ALA A 209 -16.39 6.03 -48.48
C ALA A 209 -16.68 5.77 -47.00
N TYR A 210 -15.64 5.66 -46.18
CA TYR A 210 -15.77 5.65 -44.73
C TYR A 210 -16.15 7.06 -44.27
N GLN A 211 -17.33 7.17 -43.65
CA GLN A 211 -17.74 8.37 -42.92
C GLN A 211 -16.84 8.57 -41.71
N GLN A 212 -16.28 9.77 -41.63
CA GLN A 212 -15.49 10.28 -40.52
C GLN A 212 -16.38 10.45 -39.28
N PRO A 213 -16.07 9.83 -38.12
CA PRO A 213 -16.77 10.10 -36.87
C PRO A 213 -16.52 11.54 -36.42
N GLY A 214 -17.60 12.21 -36.03
CA GLY A 214 -17.65 13.62 -35.69
C GLY A 214 -16.64 14.04 -34.63
N ALA A 215 -16.16 15.27 -34.79
CA ALA A 215 -15.30 15.97 -33.86
C ALA A 215 -15.97 16.09 -32.48
N TYR A 216 -15.25 15.65 -31.46
CA TYR A 216 -15.58 15.93 -30.06
C TYR A 216 -15.51 17.43 -29.82
N GLN A 217 -16.59 18.00 -29.31
CA GLN A 217 -16.60 19.38 -28.81
C GLN A 217 -15.66 19.48 -27.60
N GLN A 218 -14.75 20.46 -27.65
CA GLN A 218 -13.90 20.80 -26.53
C GLN A 218 -14.74 21.33 -25.35
N PRO A 219 -14.53 20.84 -24.12
CA PRO A 219 -15.09 21.46 -22.93
C PRO A 219 -14.52 22.86 -22.74
N GLY A 220 -15.40 23.80 -22.43
CA GLY A 220 -15.09 25.21 -22.24
C GLY A 220 -14.00 25.48 -21.21
N THR A 221 -13.32 26.58 -21.46
CA THR A 221 -12.32 27.22 -20.60
C THR A 221 -12.85 27.43 -19.17
N TYR A 222 -12.14 26.90 -18.19
CA TYR A 222 -12.37 27.22 -16.78
C TYR A 222 -12.02 28.69 -16.51
N PRO A 223 -12.84 29.42 -15.73
CA PRO A 223 -12.52 30.76 -15.30
C PRO A 223 -11.32 30.76 -14.33
N PRO A 224 -10.53 31.85 -14.30
CA PRO A 224 -9.36 31.97 -13.44
C PRO A 224 -9.74 31.90 -11.95
N PRO A 225 -8.85 31.38 -11.09
CA PRO A 225 -9.08 31.30 -9.64
C PRO A 225 -9.29 32.70 -9.07
N GLY A 226 -10.45 32.91 -8.45
CA GLY A 226 -10.72 34.10 -7.65
C GLY A 226 -9.72 34.23 -6.51
N THR A 227 -9.17 35.42 -6.36
CA THR A 227 -8.30 35.84 -5.26
C THR A 227 -9.05 35.67 -3.93
N GLN A 228 -8.52 34.80 -3.07
CA GLN A 228 -9.01 34.66 -1.69
C GLN A 228 -8.59 35.91 -0.89
N PRO A 229 -9.51 36.53 -0.12
CA PRO A 229 -9.17 37.65 0.75
C PRO A 229 -8.26 37.18 1.90
N TYR A 230 -7.12 37.85 2.01
CA TYR A 230 -6.17 37.73 3.10
C TYR A 230 -6.83 38.21 4.40
N TYR A 231 -7.28 37.29 5.25
CA TYR A 231 -7.70 37.62 6.60
C TYR A 231 -6.47 37.76 7.50
N ASN A 232 -6.15 39.00 7.81
CA ASN A 232 -5.14 39.39 8.78
C ASN A 232 -5.68 39.08 10.20
N GLN A 233 -5.23 37.97 10.80
CA GLN A 233 -5.53 37.66 12.19
C GLN A 233 -4.51 38.37 13.09
N SER A 234 -4.96 39.46 13.71
CA SER A 234 -4.30 40.12 14.83
C SER A 234 -4.26 39.16 16.04
N ALA A 235 -3.06 38.94 16.57
CA ALA A 235 -2.83 38.17 17.78
C ALA A 235 -3.47 38.86 19.02
N PRO A 236 -4.01 38.10 19.98
CA PRO A 236 -4.48 38.66 21.24
C PRO A 236 -3.29 39.04 22.15
N PRO A 237 -3.41 40.12 22.94
CA PRO A 237 -2.36 40.55 23.86
C PRO A 237 -2.26 39.61 25.07
N TYR A 238 -1.01 39.29 25.44
CA TYR A 238 -0.68 38.65 26.71
C TYR A 238 -0.94 39.63 27.86
N SER A 239 -1.74 39.22 28.84
CA SER A 239 -1.84 39.87 30.15
C SER A 239 -0.84 39.24 31.12
N ASN A 240 -0.01 40.09 31.73
CA ASN A 240 0.84 39.76 32.89
C ASN A 240 0.00 39.43 34.12
#